data_AF-A0A6C0HBP6-F1
#
_entry.id   AF-A0A6C0HBP6-F1
#
_cell.length_a   1.000
_cell.length_b   1.000
_cell.length_c   1.000
_cell.angle_alpha   90.00
_cell.angle_beta   90.00
_cell.angle_gamma   90.00
#
_symmetry.space_group_name_H-M   'P 1'
#
loop_
_entity.id
_entity.type
_entity.pdbx_description
1 polymer ?
#
loop_
_entity_poly.entity_id
_entity_poly.type
_entity_poly.pdbx_seq_one_letter_code
_entity_poly.pdbx_strand_id
1 'polypeptide(L)' 'MNDIIDNLFSPLGKEYCQFFYYLSVLGFIFMAIVLLLGLFIGITKKKGVSFYLKMLSLAFGYGIFYFQNRLLYTMCNK' A
#
# COMPACT_ATOMS: atom_id res chain seq x y z
N MET A 1 -15.21 9.02 25.61
CA MET A 1 -13.97 8.38 25.12
C MET A 1 -14.45 7.17 24.35
N ASN A 2 -14.33 7.19 23.03
CA ASN A 2 -15.15 6.33 22.16
C ASN A 2 -14.65 4.89 22.23
N ASP A 3 -15.26 4.06 23.07
CA ASP A 3 -14.98 2.62 23.22
C ASP A 3 -14.93 1.86 21.87
N ILE A 4 -15.62 2.37 20.85
CA ILE A 4 -15.61 1.82 19.49
C ILE A 4 -14.23 1.98 18.82
N ILE A 5 -13.57 3.13 19.02
CA ILE A 5 -12.24 3.40 18.49
C ILE A 5 -11.22 2.52 19.22
N ASP A 6 -11.30 2.44 20.54
CA ASP A 6 -10.35 1.64 21.34
C ASP A 6 -10.49 0.13 21.10
N ASN A 7 -11.69 -0.38 20.78
CA ASN A 7 -11.89 -1.78 20.41
C ASN A 7 -11.49 -2.07 18.94
N LEU A 8 -11.69 -1.13 18.02
CA LEU A 8 -11.34 -1.31 16.61
C LEU A 8 -9.84 -1.18 16.34
N PHE A 9 -9.15 -0.34 17.12
CA PHE A 9 -7.69 -0.21 17.13
C PHE A 9 -7.03 -1.03 18.24
N SER A 10 -7.79 -1.88 18.93
CA SER A 10 -7.26 -2.83 19.90
C SER A 10 -6.21 -3.72 19.22
N PRO A 11 -5.06 -4.01 19.87
CA PRO A 11 -3.96 -4.71 19.24
C PRO A 11 -4.43 -6.03 18.63
N LEU A 12 -4.46 -6.08 17.30
CA LEU A 12 -4.77 -7.29 16.56
C LEU A 12 -3.81 -8.39 17.01
N GLY A 13 -4.37 -9.52 17.46
CA GLY A 13 -3.61 -10.65 17.97
C GLY A 13 -2.51 -11.08 16.99
N LYS A 14 -1.42 -11.66 17.52
CA LYS A 14 -0.23 -12.07 16.75
C LYS A 14 -0.52 -12.99 15.57
N GLU A 15 -1.70 -13.60 15.51
CA GLU A 15 -2.15 -14.43 14.39
C GLU A 15 -2.32 -13.62 13.09
N TYR A 16 -2.62 -12.32 13.18
CA TYR A 16 -2.77 -11.45 12.01
C TYR A 16 -1.43 -10.89 11.48
N CYS A 17 -0.30 -11.12 12.17
CA CYS A 17 1.03 -10.71 11.69
C CYS A 17 1.34 -11.20 10.28
N GLN A 18 1.09 -12.49 10.04
CA GLN A 18 1.38 -13.12 8.75
C GLN A 18 0.47 -12.53 7.68
N PHE A 19 -0.78 -12.22 8.02
CA PHE A 19 -1.70 -11.56 7.11
C PHE A 19 -1.21 -10.17 6.70
N PHE A 20 -0.73 -9.35 7.64
CA PHE A 20 -0.12 -8.04 7.34
C PHE A 20 1.13 -8.15 6.46
N TYR A 21 1.93 -9.21 6.66
CA TYR A 21 3.07 -9.49 5.79
C TYR A 21 2.62 -9.78 4.35
N TYR A 22 1.64 -10.67 4.16
CA TYR A 22 1.06 -10.93 2.84
C TYR A 22 0.47 -9.67 2.20
N LEU A 23 -0.20 -8.83 2.99
CA LEU A 23 -0.76 -7.57 2.53
C LEU A 23 0.32 -6.57 2.10
N SER A 24 1.44 -6.52 2.83
CA SER A 24 2.62 -5.73 2.45
C SER A 24 3.21 -6.19 1.12
N VAL A 25 3.37 -7.50 0.95
CA VAL A 25 3.91 -8.09 -0.29
C VAL A 25 2.98 -7.80 -1.45
N LEU A 26 1.68 -7.96 -1.24
CA LEU A 26 0.65 -7.66 -2.24
C LEU A 26 0.66 -6.18 -2.62
N GLY A 27 0.71 -5.27 -1.64
CA GLY A 27 0.83 -3.82 -1.88
C GLY A 27 2.05 -3.45 -2.71
N PHE A 28 3.19 -4.11 -2.47
CA PHE A 28 4.41 -3.93 -3.26
C PHE A 28 4.26 -4.43 -4.70
N ILE A 29 3.64 -5.59 -4.90
CA ILE A 29 3.35 -6.13 -6.23
C ILE A 29 2.43 -5.19 -7.00
N PHE A 30 1.36 -4.67 -6.38
CA PHE A 30 0.47 -3.70 -7.01
C PHE A 30 1.19 -2.40 -7.38
N MET A 31 2.07 -1.90 -6.51
CA MET A 31 2.91 -0.74 -6.81
C MET A 31 3.76 -0.99 -8.07
N ALA A 32 4.42 -2.15 -8.15
CA ALA A 32 5.24 -2.53 -9.29
C ALA A 32 4.40 -2.64 -10.58
N ILE A 33 3.23 -3.26 -10.52
CA ILE A 33 2.29 -3.37 -11.65
C ILE A 33 1.88 -1.98 -12.15
N VAL A 34 1.50 -1.08 -11.25
CA VAL A 34 1.08 0.28 -11.60
C VAL A 34 2.22 1.06 -12.25
N LEU A 35 3.45 0.93 -11.72
CA LEU A 35 4.63 1.55 -12.30
C LEU A 35 4.91 1.00 -13.70
N LEU A 36 4.95 -0.31 -13.87
CA LEU A 36 5.26 -0.95 -15.15
C LEU A 36 4.19 -0.67 -16.21
N LEU A 37 2.91 -0.89 -15.89
CA LEU A 37 1.81 -0.65 -16.81
C LEU A 37 1.66 0.84 -17.12
N GLY A 38 1.81 1.70 -16.11
CA GLY A 38 1.72 3.14 -16.31
C GLY A 38 2.86 3.68 -17.18
N LEU A 39 4.09 3.18 -17.04
CA LEU A 39 5.21 3.52 -17.92
C LEU A 39 4.94 3.01 -19.34
N PHE A 40 4.53 1.76 -19.49
CA PHE A 40 4.26 1.15 -20.79
C PHE A 40 3.16 1.89 -21.56
N ILE A 41 2.04 2.19 -20.90
CA ILE A 41 0.92 2.94 -21.48
C ILE A 41 1.30 4.41 -21.70
N GLY A 42 2.04 5.01 -20.77
CA GLY A 42 2.50 6.40 -20.85
C GLY A 42 3.37 6.65 -22.07
N ILE A 43 4.31 5.73 -22.36
CA ILE A 43 5.18 5.75 -23.52
C ILE A 43 4.40 5.42 -24.80
N THR A 44 3.61 4.36 -24.80
CA THR A 44 2.90 3.87 -26.01
C THR A 44 1.82 4.84 -26.50
N LYS A 45 1.07 5.46 -25.59
CA LYS A 45 -0.04 6.38 -25.94
C LYS A 45 0.38 7.85 -25.95
N LYS A 46 1.67 8.17 -25.72
CA LYS A 46 2.20 9.55 -25.56
C LYS A 46 1.27 10.43 -24.72
N LYS A 47 0.84 9.93 -23.56
CA LYS A 47 -0.08 10.69 -22.71
C LYS A 47 0.62 11.90 -22.11
N GLY A 48 -0.09 13.01 -22.04
CA GLY A 48 0.41 14.26 -21.45
C GLY A 48 0.68 14.16 -19.94
N VAL A 49 1.25 15.22 -19.39
CA VAL A 49 1.70 15.34 -17.99
C VAL A 49 0.62 14.98 -16.96
N SER A 50 -0.66 15.18 -17.30
CA SER A 50 -1.81 14.82 -16.46
C SER A 50 -1.94 13.32 -16.19
N PHE A 51 -1.45 12.46 -17.08
CA PHE A 51 -1.43 11.01 -16.86
C PHE A 51 -0.31 10.59 -15.90
N TYR A 52 0.87 11.21 -16.04
CA TYR A 52 2.00 10.98 -15.14
C TYR A 52 1.70 11.43 -13.70
N LEU A 53 1.01 12.57 -13.52
CA LEU A 53 0.56 13.00 -12.19
C LEU A 53 -0.40 12.01 -11.53
N LYS A 54 -1.38 11.47 -12.29
CA LYS A 54 -2.29 10.44 -11.78
C LYS A 54 -1.56 9.17 -11.38
N MET A 55 -0.63 8.73 -12.23
CA MET A 55 0.20 7.55 -11.98
C MET A 55 1.10 7.74 -10.76
N LEU A 56 1.66 8.95 -10.58
CA LEU A 56 2.48 9.31 -9.42
C LEU A 56 1.66 9.30 -8.13
N SER A 57 0.47 9.91 -8.11
CA SER A 57 -0.44 9.83 -6.95
C SER A 57 -0.80 8.39 -6.61
N LEU A 58 -1.07 7.56 -7.62
CA LEU A 58 -1.37 6.14 -7.41
C LEU A 58 -0.18 5.40 -6.79
N ALA A 59 1.02 5.59 -7.34
CA ALA A 59 2.26 5.00 -6.83
C ALA A 59 2.56 5.47 -5.39
N PHE A 60 2.29 6.74 -5.08
CA PHE A 60 2.40 7.28 -3.73
C PHE A 60 1.43 6.59 -2.75
N GLY A 61 0.17 6.38 -3.17
CA GLY A 61 -0.83 5.67 -2.37
C GLY A 61 -0.42 4.23 -2.06
N TYR A 62 0.06 3.48 -3.07
CA TYR A 62 0.57 2.12 -2.85
C TYR A 62 1.85 2.11 -2.01
N GLY A 63 2.71 3.13 -2.14
CA GLY A 63 3.90 3.30 -1.30
C GLY A 63 3.55 3.52 0.17
N ILE A 64 2.57 4.39 0.47
CA ILE A 64 2.06 4.59 1.84
C ILE A 64 1.45 3.28 2.36
N PHE A 65 0.66 2.58 1.55
CA PHE A 65 0.06 1.30 1.94
C PHE A 65 1.13 0.25 2.27
N TYR A 66 2.20 0.15 1.47
CA TYR A 66 3.35 -0.71 1.78
C TYR A 66 4.03 -0.29 3.10
N PHE A 67 4.25 1.00 3.30
CA PHE A 67 4.90 1.52 4.50
C PHE A 67 4.09 1.24 5.76
N GLN A 68 2.76 1.42 5.69
CA GLN A 68 1.84 1.13 6.77
C GLN A 68 1.85 -0.37 7.12
N ASN A 69 1.76 -1.26 6.12
CA ASN A 69 1.79 -2.71 6.35
C ASN A 69 3.14 -3.19 6.91
N ARG A 70 4.27 -2.57 6.51
CA ARG A 70 5.58 -2.86 7.10
C ARG A 70 5.69 -2.42 8.55
N LEU A 71 5.13 -1.26 8.91
CA LEU A 71 5.05 -0.78 10.29
C LEU A 71 4.21 -1.74 11.14
N LEU A 72 3.03 -2.14 10.67
CA LEU A 72 2.15 -3.10 11.33
C LEU A 72 2.85 -4.45 11.57
N TYR A 73 3.54 -4.98 10.56
CA TYR A 73 4.31 -6.22 10.71
C TYR A 73 5.42 -6.10 11.75
N THR A 74 6.16 -4.98 11.76
CA THR A 74 7.26 -4.74 12.71
C THR A 74 6.75 -4.61 14.15
N MET A 75 5.58 -4.00 14.34
CA MET A 75 4.94 -3.84 15.66
C MET A 75 4.39 -5.15 16.21
N CYS A 76 3.96 -6.07 15.33
CA CYS A 76 3.37 -7.34 15.74
C CYS A 76 4.43 -8.44 15.99
N ASN A 77 5.63 -8.31 15.40
CA ASN A 77 6.77 -9.19 15.67
C ASN A 77 7.63 -8.75 16.88
N LYS A 78 7.38 -7.57 17.44
CA LYS A 78 8.02 -7.06 18.66
C LYS A 78 7.14 -7.32 19.89
#